data_AF-A0A125S0U1-F1
#
_entry.id   AF-A0A125S0U1-F1
#
_cell.length_a   1.000
_cell.length_b   1.000
_cell.length_c   1.000
_cell.angle_alpha   90.00
_cell.angle_beta   90.00
_cell.angle_gamma   90.00
#
_symmetry.space_group_name_H-M   'P 1'
#
loop_
_entity.id
_entity.type
_entity.pdbx_description
1 polymer ?
#
loop_
_entity_poly.entity_id
_entity_poly.type
_entity_poly.pdbx_seq_one_letter_code
_entity_poly.pdbx_strand_id
1 'polypeptide(L)' 'MNKTVTYKVDLNKPVLEQKARLEALDKRPDSEIDFSDIPELDEIRFWKNAVHFTKIQPTK' A
#
# COMPACT_ATOMS: atom_id res chain seq x y z
N MET A 1 -0.16 -29.29 13.65
CA MET A 1 1.22 -29.27 13.12
C MET A 1 1.45 -27.92 12.46
N ASN A 2 2.13 -27.02 13.15
CA ASN A 2 2.46 -25.67 12.68
C ASN A 2 3.96 -25.63 12.34
N LYS A 3 4.29 -25.59 11.05
CA LYS A 3 5.66 -25.38 10.57
C LYS A 3 5.85 -23.89 10.29
N THR A 4 6.72 -23.26 11.06
CA THR A 4 7.17 -21.89 10.76
C THR A 4 8.17 -21.96 9.61
N VAL A 5 7.80 -21.40 8.46
CA VAL A 5 8.66 -21.29 7.28
C VAL A 5 9.38 -19.94 7.34
N THR A 6 10.71 -19.97 7.42
CA THR A 6 11.53 -18.75 7.48
C THR A 6 12.22 -18.56 6.14
N TYR A 7 11.94 -17.45 5.45
CA TYR A 7 12.57 -17.07 4.20
C TYR A 7 13.52 -15.88 4.42
N LYS A 8 14.77 -16.00 4.00
CA LYS A 8 15.76 -14.91 4.04
C LYS A 8 15.74 -14.20 2.69
N VAL A 9 15.25 -12.96 2.66
CA VAL A 9 15.30 -12.10 1.48
C VAL A 9 16.62 -11.34 1.49
N ASP A 10 17.43 -11.50 0.45
CA ASP A 10 18.60 -10.66 0.21
C ASP A 10 18.17 -9.36 -0.50
N LEU A 11 18.28 -8.24 0.22
CA LEU A 11 17.80 -6.92 -0.23
C LEU A 11 18.80 -6.20 -1.13
N ASN A 12 20.02 -6.73 -1.32
CA ASN A 12 21.11 -6.01 -1.98
C ASN A 12 21.17 -6.19 -3.50
N LYS A 13 20.24 -6.94 -4.11
CA LYS A 13 20.17 -7.09 -5.57
C LYS A 13 18.72 -7.04 -6.05
N PRO A 14 18.28 -5.95 -6.70
CA PRO A 14 17.12 -6.05 -7.57
C PRO A 14 17.52 -7.01 -8.69
N VAL A 15 16.84 -8.14 -8.77
CA VAL A 15 17.00 -9.09 -9.88
C VAL A 15 16.79 -8.27 -11.16
N LEU A 16 17.68 -8.38 -12.16
CA LEU A 16 17.67 -7.53 -13.36
C LEU A 16 16.27 -7.47 -14.02
N GLU A 17 15.56 -8.59 -14.01
CA GLU A 17 14.18 -8.73 -14.48
C GLU A 17 13.20 -7.84 -13.71
N GLN A 18 13.42 -7.64 -12.41
CA GLN A 18 12.59 -6.80 -11.55
C GLN A 18 12.73 -5.32 -11.93
N LYS A 19 13.95 -4.88 -12.26
CA LYS A 19 14.19 -3.51 -12.76
C LYS A 19 13.50 -3.27 -14.11
N ALA A 20 13.62 -4.23 -15.04
CA ALA A 20 12.97 -4.13 -16.34
C ALA A 20 11.43 -4.08 -16.21
N ARG A 21 10.86 -4.87 -15.29
CA ARG A 21 9.42 -4.83 -14.98
C ARG A 21 8.99 -3.49 -14.38
N LEU A 22 9.77 -2.92 -13.47
CA LEU A 22 9.48 -1.61 -12.88
C LEU A 22 9.55 -0.50 -13.93
N GLU A 23 10.54 -0.52 -14.81
CA GLU A 23 10.65 0.46 -15.91
C GLU A 23 9.49 0.33 -16.91
N ALA A 24 9.04 -0.90 -17.19
CA ALA A 24 7.86 -1.12 -18.03
C ALA A 24 6.56 -0.62 -17.35
N LEU A 25 6.44 -0.76 -16.03
CA LEU A 25 5.30 -0.22 -15.27
C LEU A 25 5.32 1.32 -15.24
N ASP A 26 6.48 1.94 -15.09
CA ASP A 26 6.65 3.41 -15.04
C ASP A 26 6.28 4.09 -16.37
N LYS A 27 6.53 3.41 -17.50
CA LYS A 27 6.15 3.89 -18.85
C LYS A 27 4.68 3.72 -19.18
N ARG A 28 3.92 3.01 -18.35
CA ARG A 28 2.53 2.66 -18.61
C ARG A 28 1.65 3.86 -18.25
N PRO A 29 0.71 4.30 -19.12
CA PRO A 29 -0.12 5.46 -18.82
C PRO A 29 -1.15 5.15 -17.73
N ASP A 30 -1.43 6.14 -16.88
CA ASP A 30 -2.41 6.02 -15.79
C ASP A 30 -3.82 5.65 -16.28
N SER A 31 -4.16 5.99 -17.53
CA SER A 31 -5.44 5.62 -18.16
C SER A 31 -5.65 4.11 -18.30
N GLU A 32 -4.59 3.31 -18.21
CA GLU A 32 -4.68 1.83 -18.22
C GLU A 32 -4.93 1.25 -16.82
N ILE A 33 -4.94 2.06 -15.77
CA ILE A 33 -5.25 1.61 -14.41
C ILE A 33 -6.76 1.34 -14.33
N ASP A 34 -7.11 0.09 -14.06
CA ASP A 34 -8.50 -0.31 -13.86
C ASP A 34 -8.94 0.01 -12.43
N PHE A 35 -9.97 0.85 -12.32
CA PHE A 35 -10.59 1.25 -11.05
C PHE A 35 -11.96 0.61 -10.83
N SER A 36 -12.39 -0.32 -11.69
CA SER A 36 -13.74 -0.90 -11.63
C SER A 36 -14.06 -1.63 -10.32
N ASP A 37 -13.04 -2.19 -9.67
CA ASP A 37 -13.14 -2.85 -8.37
C ASP A 37 -13.10 -1.88 -7.18
N ILE A 38 -12.78 -0.61 -7.40
CA ILE A 38 -12.63 0.40 -6.35
C ILE A 38 -13.86 1.32 -6.37
N PRO A 39 -14.75 1.25 -5.37
CA PRO A 39 -15.88 2.15 -5.31
C PRO A 39 -15.42 3.60 -5.09
N GLU A 40 -16.19 4.56 -5.60
CA GLU A 40 -15.95 5.99 -5.35
C GLU A 40 -15.97 6.30 -3.84
N LEU A 41 -15.14 7.25 -3.42
CA LEU A 41 -15.04 7.66 -2.02
C LEU A 41 -16.25 8.52 -1.62
N ASP A 42 -17.15 7.95 -0.82
CA ASP A 42 -18.17 8.73 -0.12
C ASP A 42 -17.56 9.31 1.15
N GLU A 43 -17.12 10.57 1.11
CA GLU A 43 -16.47 11.24 2.25
C GLU A 43 -17.31 11.18 3.54
N ILE A 44 -18.62 11.39 3.43
CA ILE A 44 -19.51 11.47 4.60
C ILE A 44 -19.65 10.08 5.24
N ARG A 45 -19.84 9.03 4.44
CA ARG A 45 -19.96 7.66 4.97
C ARG A 45 -18.62 7.09 5.41
N PHE A 46 -17.57 7.36 4.64
CA PHE A 46 -16.23 6.84 4.90
C PHE A 46 -15.67 7.38 6.22
N TRP A 47 -15.82 8.67 6.48
CA TRP A 47 -15.30 9.31 7.70
C TRP A 47 -16.29 9.36 8.87
N LYS A 48 -17.47 8.74 8.75
CA LYS A 48 -18.52 8.80 9.79
C LYS A 48 -18.04 8.37 11.18
N ASN A 49 -17.17 7.36 11.22
CA ASN A 49 -16.63 6.80 12.47
C ASN A 49 -15.18 7.24 12.71
N ALA A 50 -14.68 8.22 11.96
CA ALA A 50 -13.35 8.76 12.15
C ALA A 50 -13.29 9.42 13.54
N VAL A 51 -12.62 8.77 14.47
CA VAL A 51 -12.46 9.29 15.82
C VAL A 51 -11.51 10.47 15.78
N HIS A 52 -12.00 11.65 16.16
CA HIS A 52 -11.11 12.78 16.41
C HIS A 52 -10.23 12.45 17.60
N PHE A 53 -8.93 12.26 17.36
CA PHE A 53 -7.98 12.00 18.44
C PHE A 53 -8.01 13.17 19.42
N THR A 54 -8.35 12.91 20.68
CA THR A 54 -8.23 13.93 21.74
C THR A 54 -6.75 14.20 21.96
N LYS A 55 -6.31 15.44 21.69
CA LYS A 55 -4.96 15.91 21.97
C LYS A 55 -4.58 15.58 23.42
N ILE A 56 -3.68 14.61 23.61
CA ILE A 56 -3.13 14.30 24.92
C ILE A 56 -2.34 15.54 25.35
N GLN A 57 -2.81 16.23 26.39
CA GLN A 57 -2.05 17.33 26.98
C GLN A 57 -0.93 16.76 27.85
N PRO A 58 0.28 17.34 27.80
CA PRO A 58 1.36 16.91 28.67
C PRO A 58 0.95 17.12 30.14
N THR A 59 1.05 16.07 30.95
CA THR A 59 0.95 16.15 32.41
C THR A 59 2.28 16.63 33.00
N LYS A 60 2.20 17.48 34.02
CA LYS A 60 3.34 18.08 34.73
C LYS A 60 4.27 17.06 35.38
#